data_AF-A0A5R9NX13-F1
#
_entry.id   AF-A0A5R9NX13-F1
#
_cell.length_a   1.000
_cell.length_b   1.000
_cell.length_c   1.000
_cell.angle_alpha   90.00
_cell.angle_beta   90.00
_cell.angle_gamma   90.00
#
_symmetry.space_group_name_H-M   'P 1'
#
loop_
_entity.id
_entity.type
_entity.pdbx_description
1 polymer ?
#
loop_
_entity_poly.entity_id
_entity_poly.type
_entity_poly.pdbx_seq_one_letter_code
_entity_poly.pdbx_strand_id
1 'polypeptide(L)'
;MQTLAGMTAQDGLEHASCLSLVASDIEGLKKEYASLLSKRTSMSDEAYAAAERKLLGDAVWKAGASQSLTRMGGVIKNDEQWCDGEAVAEVHTHPKAPAVHSDVDLFSTVRKSQFHSSFAVFESTVCGIVKTEASPKDEYEARSFYAVAQAGGHLKAVRNSEKITDESLAKSVPGLVARTSESISMGLYCGKLGGPLERVAPSSFDSEDPMFVLMAKGVAISMKYLENGDDLKFPFTPEFDPVFDRYISEGDFLFSEEWATHRSPAEAYRRMVYVAAVTQSMVAMNFIDIPGTRSERETTFYRTFCSSEAGMVCFVLERYGNVESSTNNGVLARYRFEERQSILVDRIAGKYVLDERMPGNSVYKGECSFVETRCRAHGVGTLTAEGLQFEGSFTKGSPTGKGIVTFPSGEVWTVNMTNEGFEKLERIK
;
A
#
# COMPACT_ATOMS: atom_id res chain seq x y z
N MET A 1 -22.94 -17.09 -8.85
CA MET A 1 -22.90 -15.89 -7.96
C MET A 1 -23.81 -16.04 -6.75
N GLN A 2 -25.15 -16.09 -6.90
CA GLN A 2 -26.09 -16.26 -5.77
C GLN A 2 -25.77 -17.49 -4.90
N THR A 3 -25.45 -18.62 -5.53
CA THR A 3 -25.03 -19.84 -4.81
C THR A 3 -23.80 -19.60 -3.93
N LEU A 4 -22.75 -18.98 -4.48
CA LEU A 4 -21.51 -18.68 -3.74
C LEU A 4 -21.78 -17.72 -2.57
N ALA A 5 -22.61 -16.70 -2.78
CA ALA A 5 -23.01 -15.76 -1.73
C ALA A 5 -23.77 -16.47 -0.60
N GLY A 6 -24.63 -17.43 -0.94
CA GLY A 6 -25.31 -18.29 0.04
C GLY A 6 -24.33 -19.15 0.85
N MET A 7 -23.33 -19.75 0.20
CA MET A 7 -22.29 -20.54 0.88
C MET A 7 -21.49 -19.66 1.85
N THR A 8 -21.08 -18.47 1.41
CA THR A 8 -20.36 -17.48 2.22
C THR A 8 -21.16 -17.03 3.44
N ALA A 9 -22.46 -16.80 3.26
CA ALA A 9 -23.34 -16.45 4.37
C ALA A 9 -23.50 -17.60 5.38
N GLN A 10 -23.32 -18.86 4.93
CA GLN A 10 -23.47 -20.05 5.76
C GLN A 10 -22.22 -20.34 6.61
N ASP A 11 -21.01 -20.23 6.06
CA ASP A 11 -19.76 -20.61 6.73
C ASP A 11 -18.82 -19.44 7.07
N GLY A 12 -19.10 -18.24 6.54
CA GLY A 12 -18.27 -17.06 6.72
C GLY A 12 -16.91 -17.14 6.01
N LEU A 13 -16.75 -18.05 5.05
CA LEU A 13 -15.56 -18.20 4.21
C LEU A 13 -15.78 -17.53 2.86
N GLU A 14 -14.67 -17.12 2.24
CA GLU A 14 -14.70 -16.68 0.85
C GLU A 14 -14.87 -17.88 -0.08
N HIS A 15 -15.74 -17.76 -1.08
CA HIS A 15 -16.00 -18.79 -2.08
C HIS A 15 -15.79 -18.21 -3.47
N ALA A 16 -15.14 -18.98 -4.33
CA ALA A 16 -14.81 -18.53 -5.67
C ALA A 16 -15.04 -19.61 -6.73
N SER A 17 -15.24 -19.20 -7.97
CA SER A 17 -15.44 -20.08 -9.12
C SER A 17 -15.07 -19.36 -10.42
N CYS A 18 -14.60 -20.11 -11.42
CA CYS A 18 -14.37 -19.62 -12.77
C CYS A 18 -15.67 -19.64 -13.59
N LEU A 19 -15.79 -18.74 -14.56
CA LEU A 19 -16.91 -18.64 -15.49
C LEU A 19 -16.40 -18.82 -16.93
N SER A 20 -17.00 -19.79 -17.63
CA SER A 20 -16.71 -20.09 -19.03
C SER A 20 -17.98 -19.95 -19.86
N LEU A 21 -17.85 -19.34 -21.03
CA LEU A 21 -18.91 -19.34 -22.03
C LEU A 21 -18.66 -20.51 -22.98
N VAL A 22 -19.54 -21.51 -22.97
CA VAL A 22 -19.41 -22.69 -23.82
C VAL A 22 -20.36 -22.55 -25.01
N ALA A 23 -19.80 -22.65 -26.22
CA ALA A 23 -20.54 -22.63 -27.48
C ALA A 23 -19.94 -23.65 -28.46
N SER A 24 -20.73 -24.08 -29.45
CA SER A 24 -20.26 -25.00 -30.50
C SER A 24 -19.16 -24.39 -31.38
N ASP A 25 -19.19 -23.07 -31.60
CA ASP A 25 -18.12 -22.27 -32.22
C ASP A 25 -17.85 -21.00 -31.39
N ILE A 26 -17.02 -21.13 -30.35
CA ILE A 26 -16.73 -20.02 -29.43
C ILE A 26 -15.93 -18.89 -30.09
N GLU A 27 -15.06 -19.19 -31.05
CA GLU A 27 -14.25 -18.17 -31.73
C GLU A 27 -15.09 -17.37 -32.74
N GLY A 28 -15.98 -18.04 -33.48
CA GLY A 28 -17.00 -17.38 -34.29
C GLY A 28 -17.89 -16.48 -33.45
N LEU A 29 -18.38 -17.00 -32.31
CA LEU A 29 -19.22 -16.23 -31.38
C LEU A 29 -18.50 -14.98 -30.85
N LYS A 30 -17.23 -15.09 -30.42
CA LYS A 30 -16.43 -13.93 -29.97
C LYS A 30 -16.34 -12.85 -31.04
N LYS A 31 -16.08 -13.24 -32.30
CA LYS A 31 -15.95 -12.30 -33.42
C LYS A 31 -17.27 -11.59 -33.73
N GLU A 32 -18.37 -12.33 -33.79
CA GLU A 32 -19.69 -11.76 -34.02
C GLU A 32 -20.13 -10.87 -32.85
N TYR A 33 -19.81 -11.26 -31.61
CA TYR A 33 -20.10 -10.49 -30.41
C TYR A 33 -19.32 -9.18 -30.37
N ALA A 34 -18.05 -9.18 -30.74
CA ALA A 34 -17.26 -7.95 -30.92
C ALA A 34 -17.88 -7.02 -31.98
N SER A 35 -18.40 -7.58 -33.08
CA SER A 35 -19.11 -6.79 -34.10
C SER A 35 -20.41 -6.19 -33.55
N LEU A 36 -21.18 -6.94 -32.77
CA LEU A 36 -22.38 -6.43 -32.12
C LEU A 36 -22.06 -5.32 -31.12
N LEU A 37 -21.04 -5.51 -30.26
CA LEU A 37 -20.56 -4.51 -29.31
C LEU A 37 -20.17 -3.20 -29.99
N SER A 38 -19.48 -3.25 -31.14
CA SER A 38 -19.09 -2.05 -31.89
C SER A 38 -20.26 -1.16 -32.32
N LYS A 39 -21.47 -1.74 -32.39
CA LYS A 39 -22.71 -1.05 -32.76
C LYS A 39 -23.52 -0.57 -31.55
N ARG A 40 -23.07 -0.87 -30.32
CA ARG A 40 -23.86 -0.64 -29.09
C ARG A 40 -24.39 0.79 -28.97
N THR A 41 -23.56 1.79 -29.25
CA THR A 41 -23.91 3.21 -29.16
C THR A 41 -24.91 3.68 -30.23
N SER A 42 -25.12 2.88 -31.28
CA SER A 42 -26.07 3.15 -32.37
C SER A 42 -27.39 2.36 -32.25
N MET A 43 -27.55 1.54 -31.22
CA MET A 43 -28.71 0.66 -31.01
C MET A 43 -29.48 1.05 -29.75
N SER A 44 -30.81 0.89 -29.75
CA SER A 44 -31.60 0.93 -28.51
C SER A 44 -31.27 -0.27 -27.62
N ASP A 45 -31.57 -0.16 -26.33
CA ASP A 45 -31.31 -1.22 -25.34
C ASP A 45 -32.08 -2.50 -25.69
N GLU A 46 -33.34 -2.37 -26.12
CA GLU A 46 -34.17 -3.51 -26.52
C GLU A 46 -33.64 -4.18 -27.79
N ALA A 47 -33.24 -3.38 -28.78
CA ALA A 47 -32.69 -3.87 -30.04
C ALA A 47 -31.36 -4.60 -29.81
N TYR A 48 -30.50 -4.05 -28.96
CA TYR A 48 -29.23 -4.66 -28.60
C TYR A 48 -29.47 -5.98 -27.84
N ALA A 49 -30.31 -5.97 -26.80
CA ALA A 49 -30.63 -7.18 -26.03
C ALA A 49 -31.30 -8.28 -26.88
N ALA A 50 -32.09 -7.92 -27.88
CA ALA A 50 -32.66 -8.88 -28.83
C ALA A 50 -31.58 -9.47 -29.77
N ALA A 51 -30.69 -8.63 -30.32
CA ALA A 51 -29.59 -9.08 -31.17
C ALA A 51 -28.60 -9.95 -30.39
N GLU A 52 -28.29 -9.58 -29.15
CA GLU A 52 -27.42 -10.32 -28.26
C GLU A 52 -28.01 -11.70 -27.92
N ARG A 53 -29.29 -11.77 -27.53
CA ARG A 53 -29.97 -13.06 -27.29
C ARG A 53 -29.96 -13.97 -28.52
N LYS A 54 -30.17 -13.41 -29.71
CA LYS A 54 -30.11 -14.16 -30.96
C LYS A 54 -28.71 -14.68 -31.23
N LEU A 55 -27.70 -13.85 -31.01
CA LEU A 55 -26.30 -14.19 -31.22
C LEU A 55 -25.81 -15.27 -30.24
N LEU A 56 -26.15 -15.15 -28.96
CA LEU A 56 -25.76 -16.12 -27.94
C LEU A 56 -26.36 -17.50 -28.22
N GLY A 57 -27.54 -17.60 -28.86
CA GLY A 57 -28.05 -18.87 -29.38
C GLY A 57 -28.10 -19.98 -28.33
N ASP A 58 -27.33 -21.06 -28.55
CA ASP A 58 -27.17 -22.20 -27.65
C ASP A 58 -25.99 -22.07 -26.67
N ALA A 59 -25.29 -20.93 -26.67
CA ALA A 59 -24.18 -20.70 -25.76
C ALA A 59 -24.65 -20.71 -24.31
N VAL A 60 -23.93 -21.46 -23.47
CA VAL A 60 -24.25 -21.63 -22.06
C VAL A 60 -23.09 -21.17 -21.21
N TRP A 61 -23.38 -20.30 -20.24
CA TRP A 61 -22.45 -20.00 -19.15
C TRP A 61 -22.34 -21.21 -18.23
N LYS A 62 -21.13 -21.74 -18.08
CA LYS A 62 -20.79 -22.76 -17.10
C LYS A 62 -19.93 -22.15 -16.00
N ALA A 63 -20.18 -22.59 -14.77
CA ALA A 63 -19.33 -22.27 -13.63
C ALA A 63 -18.49 -23.50 -13.26
N GLY A 64 -17.23 -23.29 -12.89
CA GLY A 64 -16.39 -24.33 -12.32
C GLY A 64 -16.85 -24.73 -10.91
N ALA A 65 -16.24 -25.76 -10.35
CA ALA A 65 -16.48 -26.16 -8.96
C ALA A 65 -16.21 -24.98 -8.01
N SER A 66 -17.06 -24.82 -6.99
CA SER A 66 -16.84 -23.82 -5.93
C SER A 66 -15.61 -24.18 -5.14
N GLN A 67 -14.71 -23.21 -4.95
CA GLN A 67 -13.53 -23.34 -4.12
C GLN A 67 -13.71 -22.48 -2.87
N SER A 68 -13.60 -23.10 -1.70
CA SER A 68 -13.50 -22.36 -0.45
C SER A 68 -12.08 -21.84 -0.30
N LEU A 69 -11.96 -20.52 -0.14
CA LEU A 69 -10.70 -19.82 0.08
C LEU A 69 -10.56 -19.50 1.57
N THR A 70 -9.31 -19.26 1.99
CA THR A 70 -9.05 -18.87 3.39
C THR A 70 -9.69 -17.51 3.69
N ARG A 71 -9.86 -17.20 4.98
CA ARG A 71 -10.38 -15.89 5.42
C ARG A 71 -9.51 -14.69 5.00
N MET A 72 -8.28 -14.94 4.57
CA MET A 72 -7.31 -13.91 4.17
C MET A 72 -7.27 -13.68 2.65
N GLY A 73 -8.28 -14.18 1.93
CA GLY A 73 -8.32 -14.22 0.48
C GLY A 73 -7.53 -15.38 -0.07
N GLY A 74 -7.72 -15.65 -1.36
CA GLY A 74 -6.98 -16.68 -2.06
C GLY A 74 -7.10 -16.50 -3.56
N VAL A 75 -6.15 -17.02 -4.30
CA VAL A 75 -6.30 -17.13 -5.75
C VAL A 75 -7.02 -18.44 -6.03
N ILE A 76 -8.04 -18.40 -6.88
CA ILE A 76 -8.69 -19.61 -7.39
C ILE A 76 -7.60 -20.54 -7.91
N LYS A 77 -7.48 -21.72 -7.29
CA LYS A 77 -6.50 -22.73 -7.71
C LYS A 77 -7.00 -23.32 -9.03
N ASN A 78 -6.07 -23.53 -9.95
CA ASN A 78 -6.39 -24.23 -11.17
C ASN A 78 -6.78 -25.67 -10.79
N ASP A 79 -8.02 -26.02 -11.10
CA ASP A 79 -8.45 -27.40 -11.20
C ASP A 79 -8.35 -27.73 -12.69
N GLU A 80 -7.53 -28.74 -13.03
CA GLU A 80 -7.30 -29.25 -14.39
C GLU A 80 -8.62 -29.54 -15.14
N GLN A 81 -9.72 -29.68 -14.40
CA GLN A 81 -11.01 -30.04 -14.96
C GLN A 81 -11.93 -28.85 -15.32
N TRP A 82 -11.73 -27.62 -14.80
CA TRP A 82 -12.68 -26.50 -15.02
C TRP A 82 -12.14 -25.06 -15.04
N CYS A 83 -11.04 -24.75 -14.35
CA CYS A 83 -10.49 -23.39 -14.31
C CYS A 83 -9.28 -23.18 -15.22
N ASP A 84 -8.63 -24.27 -15.65
CA ASP A 84 -7.68 -24.26 -16.76
C ASP A 84 -8.42 -24.31 -18.10
N GLY A 85 -8.03 -23.44 -19.06
CA GLY A 85 -8.59 -23.43 -20.42
C GLY A 85 -9.45 -22.20 -20.75
N GLU A 86 -10.72 -22.41 -21.09
CA GLU A 86 -11.63 -21.45 -21.73
C GLU A 86 -12.34 -20.46 -20.77
N ALA A 87 -11.96 -20.44 -19.49
CA ALA A 87 -12.55 -19.52 -18.53
C ALA A 87 -12.23 -18.07 -18.92
N VAL A 88 -13.27 -17.27 -19.08
CA VAL A 88 -13.19 -15.86 -19.51
C VAL A 88 -13.39 -14.88 -18.37
N ALA A 89 -13.84 -15.38 -17.21
CA ALA A 89 -13.99 -14.56 -16.02
C ALA A 89 -13.84 -15.38 -14.73
N GLU A 90 -13.62 -14.69 -13.62
CA GLU A 90 -13.70 -15.26 -12.28
C GLU A 90 -14.75 -14.54 -11.43
N VAL A 91 -15.29 -15.25 -10.43
CA VAL A 91 -16.12 -14.67 -9.39
C VAL A 91 -15.67 -15.16 -8.02
N HIS A 92 -15.58 -14.24 -7.06
CA HIS A 92 -15.40 -14.57 -5.65
C HIS A 92 -16.36 -13.77 -4.77
N THR A 93 -16.49 -14.20 -3.52
CA THR A 93 -17.35 -13.57 -2.53
C THR A 93 -16.55 -13.00 -1.38
N HIS A 94 -16.96 -11.86 -0.86
CA HIS A 94 -16.39 -11.33 0.37
C HIS A 94 -17.24 -11.75 1.57
N PRO A 95 -16.64 -12.18 2.70
CA PRO A 95 -17.39 -12.53 3.89
C PRO A 95 -17.76 -11.30 4.76
N LYS A 96 -16.96 -10.23 4.70
CA LYS A 96 -17.08 -9.06 5.59
C LYS A 96 -16.80 -7.70 4.94
N ALA A 97 -16.45 -7.69 3.66
CA ALA A 97 -16.00 -6.49 2.96
C ALA A 97 -16.94 -6.16 1.79
N PRO A 98 -17.01 -4.90 1.34
CA PRO A 98 -17.81 -4.51 0.18
C PRO A 98 -17.47 -5.36 -1.06
N ALA A 99 -18.42 -5.45 -2.00
CA ALA A 99 -18.31 -6.24 -3.23
C ALA A 99 -17.30 -5.65 -4.25
N VAL A 100 -16.07 -5.35 -3.86
CA VAL A 100 -15.09 -4.62 -4.67
C VAL A 100 -13.73 -5.31 -4.64
N HIS A 101 -12.98 -5.20 -5.73
CA HIS A 101 -11.71 -5.91 -5.91
C HIS A 101 -10.60 -5.35 -5.01
N SER A 102 -9.82 -6.26 -4.43
CA SER A 102 -8.56 -5.97 -3.72
C SER A 102 -7.39 -5.82 -4.69
N ASP A 103 -6.22 -5.45 -4.17
CA ASP A 103 -4.95 -5.48 -4.90
C ASP A 103 -4.59 -6.88 -5.42
N VAL A 104 -4.94 -7.94 -4.69
CA VAL A 104 -4.70 -9.32 -5.13
C VAL A 104 -5.63 -9.71 -6.28
N ASP A 105 -6.88 -9.26 -6.24
CA ASP A 105 -7.85 -9.59 -7.29
C ASP A 105 -7.49 -8.88 -8.60
N LEU A 106 -7.08 -7.61 -8.54
CA LEU A 106 -6.60 -6.86 -9.70
C LEU A 106 -5.31 -7.47 -10.27
N PHE A 107 -4.38 -7.84 -9.39
CA PHE A 107 -3.15 -8.54 -9.77
C PHE A 107 -3.45 -9.87 -10.48
N SER A 108 -4.31 -10.72 -9.90
CA SER A 108 -4.74 -12.00 -10.47
C SER A 108 -5.41 -11.78 -11.82
N THR A 109 -6.34 -10.83 -11.88
CA THR A 109 -7.08 -10.49 -13.09
C THR A 109 -6.09 -10.11 -14.18
N VAL A 110 -5.22 -9.13 -13.97
CA VAL A 110 -4.25 -8.69 -15.00
C VAL A 110 -3.32 -9.81 -15.43
N ARG A 111 -2.75 -10.57 -14.49
CA ARG A 111 -1.83 -11.68 -14.75
C ARG A 111 -2.45 -12.78 -15.63
N LYS A 112 -3.72 -13.10 -15.43
CA LYS A 112 -4.41 -14.15 -16.17
C LYS A 112 -4.93 -13.60 -17.50
N SER A 113 -4.16 -13.79 -18.57
CA SER A 113 -4.48 -13.25 -19.91
C SER A 113 -5.87 -13.65 -20.45
N GLN A 114 -6.36 -14.84 -20.09
CA GLN A 114 -7.66 -15.36 -20.52
C GLN A 114 -8.85 -14.70 -19.82
N PHE A 115 -8.64 -14.10 -18.64
CA PHE A 115 -9.72 -13.43 -17.93
C PHE A 115 -9.95 -12.04 -18.52
N HIS A 116 -11.14 -11.83 -19.04
CA HIS A 116 -11.63 -10.54 -19.53
C HIS A 116 -12.36 -9.76 -18.43
N SER A 117 -12.89 -10.45 -17.42
CA SER A 117 -13.53 -9.81 -16.27
C SER A 117 -13.34 -10.60 -14.98
N SER A 118 -13.50 -9.91 -13.86
CA SER A 118 -13.56 -10.51 -12.53
C SER A 118 -14.72 -9.88 -11.77
N PHE A 119 -15.40 -10.66 -10.93
CA PHE A 119 -16.56 -10.23 -10.17
C PHE A 119 -16.36 -10.49 -8.67
N ALA A 120 -16.53 -9.45 -7.86
CA ALA A 120 -16.60 -9.57 -6.41
C ALA A 120 -18.06 -9.46 -5.98
N VAL A 121 -18.48 -10.33 -5.06
CA VAL A 121 -19.86 -10.36 -4.54
C VAL A 121 -19.86 -10.20 -3.03
N PHE A 122 -20.69 -9.30 -2.52
CA PHE A 122 -20.94 -9.15 -1.09
C PHE A 122 -22.43 -8.95 -0.86
N GLU A 123 -23.03 -9.83 -0.05
CA GLU A 123 -24.48 -9.88 0.15
C GLU A 123 -25.25 -9.92 -1.19
N SER A 124 -26.04 -8.88 -1.47
CA SER A 124 -26.84 -8.71 -2.69
C SER A 124 -26.15 -7.84 -3.75
N THR A 125 -24.94 -7.36 -3.48
CA THR A 125 -24.20 -6.44 -4.34
C THR A 125 -23.12 -7.21 -5.10
N VAL A 126 -22.95 -6.89 -6.37
CA VAL A 126 -21.88 -7.40 -7.22
C VAL A 126 -21.17 -6.23 -7.88
N CYS A 127 -19.85 -6.28 -7.93
CA CYS A 127 -19.09 -5.43 -8.84
C CYS A 127 -18.20 -6.27 -9.73
N GLY A 128 -18.16 -5.91 -11.02
CA GLY A 128 -17.28 -6.48 -12.01
C GLY A 128 -16.22 -5.48 -12.45
N ILE A 129 -14.97 -5.93 -12.56
CA ILE A 129 -13.96 -5.22 -13.35
C ILE A 129 -13.89 -5.84 -14.75
N VAL A 130 -13.71 -4.99 -15.77
CA VAL A 130 -13.67 -5.42 -17.17
C VAL A 130 -12.38 -4.93 -17.80
N LYS A 131 -11.60 -5.85 -18.37
CA LYS A 131 -10.40 -5.56 -19.15
C LYS A 131 -10.75 -5.02 -20.52
N THR A 132 -9.88 -4.15 -21.03
CA THR A 132 -9.90 -3.70 -22.43
C THR A 132 -8.62 -4.15 -23.13
N GLU A 133 -8.56 -3.98 -24.45
CA GLU A 133 -7.32 -4.22 -25.20
C GLU A 133 -6.16 -3.32 -24.77
N ALA A 134 -6.47 -2.16 -24.16
CA ALA A 134 -5.47 -1.23 -23.63
C ALA A 134 -5.04 -1.55 -22.19
N SER A 135 -5.65 -2.55 -21.53
CA SER A 135 -5.24 -2.97 -20.19
C SER A 135 -3.79 -3.47 -20.19
N PRO A 136 -2.99 -3.15 -19.15
CA PRO A 136 -1.60 -3.57 -19.10
C PRO A 136 -1.50 -5.09 -19.00
N LYS A 137 -0.35 -5.62 -19.41
CA LYS A 137 0.02 -7.03 -19.19
C LYS A 137 0.83 -7.23 -17.91
N ASP A 138 1.30 -6.13 -17.33
CA ASP A 138 2.08 -6.11 -16.10
C ASP A 138 1.13 -6.03 -14.89
N GLU A 139 1.05 -7.11 -14.13
CA GLU A 139 0.20 -7.20 -12.94
C GLU A 139 0.70 -6.35 -11.76
N TYR A 140 1.99 -6.00 -11.73
CA TYR A 140 2.57 -5.16 -10.69
C TYR A 140 2.17 -3.69 -10.87
N GLU A 141 1.94 -3.25 -12.10
CA GLU A 141 1.33 -1.94 -12.39
C GLU A 141 -0.02 -1.80 -11.70
N ALA A 142 -0.90 -2.80 -11.84
CA ALA A 142 -2.22 -2.80 -11.20
C ALA A 142 -2.13 -2.69 -9.67
N ARG A 143 -1.20 -3.44 -9.05
CA ARG A 143 -0.97 -3.36 -7.61
C ARG A 143 -0.42 -2.00 -7.17
N SER A 144 0.48 -1.41 -7.95
CA SER A 144 1.04 -0.09 -7.66
C SER A 144 -0.01 1.03 -7.72
N PHE A 145 -0.87 1.04 -8.74
CA PHE A 145 -1.98 2.00 -8.84
C PHE A 145 -3.01 1.80 -7.73
N TYR A 146 -3.29 0.55 -7.35
CA TYR A 146 -4.18 0.28 -6.22
C TYR A 146 -3.66 0.90 -4.93
N ALA A 147 -2.37 0.70 -4.63
CA ALA A 147 -1.76 1.24 -3.43
C ALA A 147 -1.82 2.77 -3.37
N VAL A 148 -1.57 3.44 -4.50
CA VAL A 148 -1.69 4.91 -4.60
C VAL A 148 -3.13 5.36 -4.40
N ALA A 149 -4.10 4.66 -5.00
CA ALA A 149 -5.51 5.01 -4.85
C ALA A 149 -5.98 4.88 -3.40
N GLN A 150 -5.67 3.76 -2.75
CA GLN A 150 -6.02 3.54 -1.35
C GLN A 150 -5.32 4.54 -0.42
N ALA A 151 -4.01 4.78 -0.60
CA ALA A 151 -3.28 5.76 0.18
C ALA A 151 -3.82 7.18 -0.03
N GLY A 152 -4.14 7.58 -1.27
CA GLY A 152 -4.67 8.91 -1.56
C GLY A 152 -6.07 9.14 -0.98
N GLY A 153 -6.95 8.13 -1.08
CA GLY A 153 -8.25 8.15 -0.42
C GLY A 153 -8.13 8.25 1.11
N HIS A 154 -7.20 7.49 1.69
CA HIS A 154 -6.93 7.51 3.12
C HIS A 154 -6.34 8.84 3.59
N LEU A 155 -5.35 9.40 2.87
CA LEU A 155 -4.77 10.70 3.17
C LEU A 155 -5.82 11.81 3.13
N LYS A 156 -6.71 11.79 2.14
CA LYS A 156 -7.86 12.71 2.05
C LYS A 156 -8.75 12.61 3.29
N ALA A 157 -9.09 11.40 3.73
CA ALA A 157 -9.90 11.20 4.93
C ALA A 157 -9.19 11.67 6.20
N VAL A 158 -7.89 11.35 6.36
CA VAL A 158 -7.05 11.79 7.48
C VAL A 158 -6.96 13.33 7.53
N ARG A 159 -6.74 13.99 6.39
CA ARG A 159 -6.69 15.46 6.28
C ARG A 159 -8.00 16.12 6.71
N ASN A 160 -9.13 15.50 6.36
CA ASN A 160 -10.46 15.98 6.73
C ASN A 160 -10.86 15.63 8.17
N SER A 161 -9.98 14.98 8.95
CA SER A 161 -10.29 14.43 10.28
C SER A 161 -11.52 13.52 10.28
N GLU A 162 -11.77 12.85 9.15
CA GLU A 162 -12.89 11.93 9.02
C GLU A 162 -12.61 10.69 9.87
N LYS A 163 -13.61 10.25 10.64
CA LYS A 163 -13.54 8.94 11.28
C LYS A 163 -13.65 7.87 10.19
N ILE A 164 -12.61 7.06 10.08
CA ILE A 164 -12.61 5.90 9.19
C ILE A 164 -13.37 4.79 9.91
N THR A 165 -14.55 4.46 9.39
CA THR A 165 -15.43 3.40 9.87
C THR A 165 -15.67 2.42 8.74
N ASP A 166 -16.16 1.21 9.04
CA ASP A 166 -16.52 0.23 8.01
C ASP A 166 -17.52 0.83 6.99
N GLU A 167 -18.43 1.70 7.45
CA GLU A 167 -19.39 2.37 6.59
C GLU A 167 -18.76 3.44 5.68
N SER A 168 -17.84 4.26 6.19
CA SER A 168 -17.16 5.27 5.36
C SER A 168 -16.18 4.62 4.38
N LEU A 169 -15.54 3.52 4.76
CA LEU A 169 -14.77 2.67 3.86
C LEU A 169 -15.67 2.06 2.78
N ALA A 170 -16.82 1.48 3.13
CA ALA A 170 -17.74 0.89 2.16
C ALA A 170 -18.24 1.88 1.10
N LYS A 171 -18.38 3.16 1.47
CA LYS A 171 -18.78 4.24 0.53
C LYS A 171 -17.64 4.72 -0.36
N SER A 172 -16.40 4.77 0.16
CA SER A 172 -15.25 5.34 -0.55
C SER A 172 -14.52 4.33 -1.42
N VAL A 173 -14.37 3.08 -0.97
CA VAL A 173 -13.56 2.06 -1.63
C VAL A 173 -13.99 1.79 -3.08
N PRO A 174 -15.29 1.69 -3.45
CA PRO A 174 -15.68 1.49 -4.85
C PRO A 174 -15.10 2.55 -5.80
N GLY A 175 -15.12 3.82 -5.39
CA GLY A 175 -14.56 4.90 -6.20
C GLY A 175 -13.03 4.85 -6.31
N LEU A 176 -12.33 4.35 -5.28
CA LEU A 176 -10.88 4.14 -5.32
C LEU A 176 -10.49 2.95 -6.22
N VAL A 177 -11.27 1.87 -6.18
CA VAL A 177 -11.10 0.72 -7.09
C VAL A 177 -11.43 1.12 -8.53
N ALA A 178 -12.46 1.96 -8.75
CA ALA A 178 -12.78 2.52 -10.06
C ALA A 178 -11.61 3.37 -10.60
N ARG A 179 -11.02 4.24 -9.77
CA ARG A 179 -9.84 5.03 -10.16
C ARG A 179 -8.65 4.13 -10.51
N THR A 180 -8.40 3.10 -9.71
CA THR A 180 -7.35 2.10 -10.00
C THR A 180 -7.59 1.46 -11.36
N SER A 181 -8.82 0.97 -11.57
CA SER A 181 -9.24 0.33 -12.81
C SER A 181 -9.02 1.24 -14.02
N GLU A 182 -9.45 2.50 -13.96
CA GLU A 182 -9.24 3.46 -15.06
C GLU A 182 -7.76 3.74 -15.33
N SER A 183 -6.92 3.78 -14.29
CA SER A 183 -5.47 4.00 -14.43
C SER A 183 -4.77 2.86 -15.19
N ILE A 184 -5.39 1.67 -15.20
CA ILE A 184 -4.93 0.49 -15.96
C ILE A 184 -5.86 0.18 -17.14
N SER A 185 -6.56 1.19 -17.68
CA SER A 185 -7.46 1.04 -18.84
C SER A 185 -8.53 -0.06 -18.66
N MET A 186 -9.07 -0.18 -17.45
CA MET A 186 -10.18 -1.07 -17.07
C MET A 186 -11.37 -0.24 -16.56
N GLY A 187 -12.54 -0.86 -16.47
CA GLY A 187 -13.72 -0.23 -15.87
C GLY A 187 -14.26 -1.04 -14.69
N LEU A 188 -14.70 -0.36 -13.63
CA LEU A 188 -15.46 -0.97 -12.53
C LEU A 188 -16.95 -0.69 -12.74
N TYR A 189 -17.76 -1.74 -12.63
CA TYR A 189 -19.22 -1.70 -12.76
C TYR A 189 -19.86 -2.38 -11.57
N CYS A 190 -20.83 -1.74 -10.92
CA CYS A 190 -21.47 -2.27 -9.70
C CYS A 190 -22.99 -2.26 -9.83
N GLY A 191 -23.65 -3.17 -9.12
CA GLY A 191 -25.11 -3.24 -9.08
C GLY A 191 -25.61 -4.32 -8.13
N LYS A 192 -26.91 -4.60 -8.21
CA LYS A 192 -27.53 -5.71 -7.47
C LYS A 192 -27.44 -7.00 -8.26
N LEU A 193 -27.29 -8.13 -7.56
CA LEU A 193 -27.32 -9.45 -8.18
C LEU A 193 -28.62 -9.63 -8.99
N GLY A 194 -28.46 -9.97 -10.28
CA GLY A 194 -29.58 -10.13 -11.22
C GLY A 194 -30.10 -8.82 -11.84
N GLY A 195 -29.54 -7.67 -11.46
CA GLY A 195 -29.83 -6.37 -12.08
C GLY A 195 -28.71 -5.89 -13.01
N PRO A 196 -28.92 -4.75 -13.71
CA PRO A 196 -27.87 -4.12 -14.50
C PRO A 196 -26.72 -3.62 -13.59
N LEU A 197 -25.52 -3.59 -14.16
CA LEU A 197 -24.34 -3.00 -13.50
C LEU A 197 -24.07 -1.61 -14.09
N GLU A 198 -23.96 -0.63 -13.22
CA GLU A 198 -23.65 0.74 -13.59
C GLU A 198 -22.17 1.03 -13.43
N ARG A 199 -21.61 1.85 -14.33
CA ARG A 199 -20.20 2.26 -14.26
C ARG A 199 -19.98 3.11 -13.01
N VAL A 200 -19.01 2.73 -12.18
CA VAL A 200 -18.65 3.49 -10.98
C VAL A 200 -17.74 4.66 -11.39
N ALA A 201 -18.05 5.86 -10.91
CA ALA A 201 -17.19 7.02 -11.13
C ALA A 201 -15.92 6.95 -10.27
N PRO A 202 -14.74 7.28 -10.83
CA PRO A 202 -13.47 7.27 -10.11
C PRO A 202 -13.45 8.35 -9.02
N SER A 203 -12.87 8.03 -7.87
CA SER A 203 -12.62 9.02 -6.81
C SER A 203 -11.38 9.87 -7.08
N SER A 204 -11.41 11.12 -6.62
CA SER A 204 -10.29 12.06 -6.67
C SER A 204 -9.61 12.23 -5.30
N PHE A 205 -8.29 12.48 -5.36
CA PHE A 205 -7.43 12.85 -4.24
C PHE A 205 -6.31 13.74 -4.80
N ASP A 206 -5.67 14.50 -3.90
CA ASP A 206 -4.54 15.36 -4.23
C ASP A 206 -3.28 14.51 -4.49
N SER A 207 -2.81 14.49 -5.75
CA SER A 207 -1.57 13.77 -6.10
C SER A 207 -0.32 14.46 -5.59
N GLU A 208 -0.43 15.73 -5.21
CA GLU A 208 0.65 16.55 -4.68
C GLU A 208 0.71 16.56 -3.15
N ASP A 209 -0.12 15.76 -2.45
CA ASP A 209 -0.01 15.66 -0.99
C ASP A 209 1.39 15.15 -0.62
N PRO A 210 2.21 15.94 0.09
CA PRO A 210 3.60 15.60 0.34
C PRO A 210 3.74 14.38 1.28
N MET A 211 2.65 13.92 1.90
CA MET A 211 2.66 12.67 2.68
C MET A 211 2.91 11.44 1.81
N PHE A 212 2.63 11.49 0.51
CA PHE A 212 3.06 10.43 -0.40
C PHE A 212 4.59 10.27 -0.43
N VAL A 213 5.37 11.33 -0.20
CA VAL A 213 6.83 11.23 -0.07
C VAL A 213 7.22 10.41 1.16
N LEU A 214 6.52 10.59 2.28
CA LEU A 214 6.73 9.76 3.48
C LEU A 214 6.33 8.31 3.24
N MET A 215 5.25 8.07 2.50
CA MET A 215 4.85 6.72 2.12
C MET A 215 5.91 6.05 1.22
N ALA A 216 6.50 6.80 0.27
CA ALA A 216 7.60 6.34 -0.58
C ALA A 216 8.87 6.02 0.25
N LYS A 217 9.26 6.92 1.15
CA LYS A 217 10.36 6.71 2.11
C LYS A 217 10.09 5.50 3.00
N GLY A 218 8.85 5.27 3.40
CA GLY A 218 8.47 4.11 4.21
C GLY A 218 8.62 2.78 3.48
N VAL A 219 8.30 2.73 2.18
CA VAL A 219 8.62 1.57 1.33
C VAL A 219 10.13 1.34 1.27
N ALA A 220 10.94 2.39 1.05
CA ALA A 220 12.39 2.28 1.03
C ALA A 220 12.97 1.75 2.37
N ILE A 221 12.46 2.23 3.50
CA ILE A 221 12.84 1.75 4.84
C ILE A 221 12.46 0.27 5.01
N SER A 222 11.25 -0.11 4.60
CA SER A 222 10.77 -1.50 4.70
C SER A 222 11.67 -2.45 3.90
N MET A 223 12.01 -2.08 2.66
CA MET A 223 12.92 -2.85 1.80
C MET A 223 14.32 -2.98 2.41
N LYS A 224 14.88 -1.86 2.91
CA LYS A 224 16.18 -1.85 3.60
C LYS A 224 16.26 -2.86 4.73
N TYR A 225 15.23 -2.93 5.56
CA TYR A 225 15.21 -3.86 6.69
C TYR A 225 15.03 -5.33 6.27
N LEU A 226 14.32 -5.60 5.17
CA LEU A 226 14.15 -6.95 4.65
C LEU A 226 15.40 -7.50 3.98
N GLU A 227 16.07 -6.65 3.21
CA GLU A 227 17.19 -7.06 2.36
C GLU A 227 18.54 -6.78 3.02
N ASN A 228 18.54 -6.21 4.23
CA ASN A 228 19.74 -5.73 4.91
C ASN A 228 20.54 -4.75 4.03
N GLY A 229 19.82 -3.80 3.43
CA GLY A 229 20.36 -2.79 2.52
C GLY A 229 21.14 -1.67 3.22
N ASP A 230 21.58 -0.70 2.42
CA ASP A 230 22.44 0.40 2.84
C ASP A 230 21.87 1.27 3.98
N ASP A 231 22.78 1.94 4.69
CA ASP A 231 22.45 2.92 5.72
C ASP A 231 21.48 4.00 5.20
N LEU A 232 20.46 4.30 6.01
CA LEU A 232 19.43 5.29 5.70
C LEU A 232 20.01 6.70 5.91
N LYS A 233 20.43 7.34 4.82
CA LYS A 233 21.09 8.66 4.85
C LYS A 233 20.12 9.85 4.75
N PHE A 234 18.85 9.60 4.45
CA PHE A 234 17.82 10.62 4.28
C PHE A 234 16.96 10.79 5.54
N PRO A 235 16.39 11.97 5.80
CA PRO A 235 15.46 12.15 6.90
C PRO A 235 14.05 11.67 6.54
N PHE A 236 13.29 11.21 7.53
CA PHE A 236 11.87 10.86 7.36
C PHE A 236 10.98 12.11 7.43
N THR A 237 11.10 12.95 6.41
CA THR A 237 10.35 14.21 6.23
C THR A 237 9.66 14.23 4.87
N PRO A 238 8.59 15.03 4.68
CA PRO A 238 7.73 14.93 3.50
C PRO A 238 8.27 15.67 2.27
N GLU A 239 9.47 16.23 2.35
CA GLU A 239 10.15 16.84 1.21
C GLU A 239 10.90 15.79 0.39
N PHE A 240 10.90 15.98 -0.94
CA PHE A 240 11.93 15.41 -1.79
C PHE A 240 13.25 16.09 -1.45
N ASP A 241 14.19 15.31 -0.95
CA ASP A 241 15.53 15.77 -0.65
C ASP A 241 16.55 15.06 -1.55
N PRO A 242 17.64 15.75 -1.97
CA PRO A 242 18.63 15.15 -2.86
C PRO A 242 19.30 13.89 -2.31
N VAL A 243 19.25 13.66 -0.99
CA VAL A 243 19.83 12.46 -0.37
C VAL A 243 18.91 11.27 -0.57
N PHE A 244 17.59 11.45 -0.46
CA PHE A 244 16.62 10.41 -0.77
C PHE A 244 16.63 10.06 -2.26
N ASP A 245 16.67 11.06 -3.15
CA ASP A 245 16.77 10.81 -4.59
C ASP A 245 18.01 9.99 -4.93
N ARG A 246 19.16 10.35 -4.33
CA ARG A 246 20.42 9.60 -4.50
C ARG A 246 20.33 8.19 -3.93
N TYR A 247 19.79 8.04 -2.72
CA TYR A 247 19.64 6.73 -2.07
C TYR A 247 18.87 5.75 -2.96
N ILE A 248 17.83 6.24 -3.63
CA ILE A 248 17.03 5.41 -4.53
C ILE A 248 17.73 5.17 -5.87
N SER A 249 18.41 6.17 -6.44
CA SER A 249 19.09 6.03 -7.73
C SER A 249 20.37 5.20 -7.69
N GLU A 250 21.07 5.20 -6.55
CA GLU A 250 22.33 4.48 -6.36
C GLU A 250 22.15 3.12 -5.67
N GLY A 251 21.01 2.87 -5.04
CA GLY A 251 20.73 1.60 -4.36
C GLY A 251 20.35 0.48 -5.33
N ASP A 252 20.30 -0.76 -4.82
CA ASP A 252 19.85 -1.97 -5.53
C ASP A 252 18.33 -1.98 -5.80
N PHE A 253 17.68 -0.82 -5.78
CA PHE A 253 16.33 -0.69 -6.27
C PHE A 253 16.38 -0.73 -7.80
N LEU A 254 15.57 -1.56 -8.45
CA LEU A 254 15.50 -1.77 -9.91
C LEU A 254 15.05 -0.54 -10.72
N PHE A 255 15.59 0.66 -10.43
CA PHE A 255 15.28 1.89 -11.12
C PHE A 255 16.28 2.13 -12.25
N SER A 256 15.76 2.32 -13.46
CA SER A 256 16.53 2.93 -14.55
C SER A 256 16.75 4.44 -14.28
N GLU A 257 17.68 5.06 -14.99
CA GLU A 257 18.01 6.50 -14.90
C GLU A 257 16.81 7.45 -15.03
N GLU A 258 15.66 6.98 -15.56
CA GLU A 258 14.39 7.72 -15.67
C GLU A 258 13.67 8.00 -14.33
N TRP A 259 14.25 7.62 -13.19
CA TRP A 259 13.77 8.02 -11.86
C TRP A 259 13.80 9.55 -11.69
N ALA A 260 14.82 10.26 -12.20
CA ALA A 260 15.22 11.58 -11.71
C ALA A 260 14.42 12.81 -12.21
N THR A 261 13.35 12.68 -12.99
CA THR A 261 12.67 13.86 -13.59
C THR A 261 11.17 13.97 -13.27
N HIS A 262 10.75 15.15 -12.79
CA HIS A 262 9.38 15.70 -12.78
C HIS A 262 8.24 14.71 -12.47
N ARG A 263 8.16 14.25 -11.22
CA ARG A 263 7.08 13.39 -10.74
C ARG A 263 6.33 14.04 -9.57
N SER A 264 5.03 13.78 -9.50
CA SER A 264 4.26 14.10 -8.31
C SER A 264 4.69 13.21 -7.12
N PRO A 265 4.47 13.65 -5.87
CA PRO A 265 4.56 12.79 -4.69
C PRO A 265 3.88 11.43 -4.86
N ALA A 266 2.66 11.40 -5.40
CA ALA A 266 1.92 10.16 -5.64
C ALA A 266 2.61 9.23 -6.66
N GLU A 267 3.20 9.77 -7.73
CA GLU A 267 3.94 8.97 -8.71
C GLU A 267 5.26 8.42 -8.14
N ALA A 268 5.97 9.20 -7.31
CA ALA A 268 7.14 8.69 -6.60
C ALA A 268 6.79 7.51 -5.68
N TYR A 269 5.68 7.62 -4.95
CA TYR A 269 5.17 6.51 -4.16
C TYR A 269 4.79 5.31 -5.02
N ARG A 270 4.03 5.52 -6.11
CA ARG A 270 3.63 4.45 -7.05
C ARG A 270 4.82 3.60 -7.47
N ARG A 271 5.89 4.26 -7.94
CA ARG A 271 7.06 3.56 -8.46
C ARG A 271 7.86 2.83 -7.38
N MET A 272 7.94 3.38 -6.16
CA MET A 272 8.50 2.65 -5.01
C MET A 272 7.69 1.37 -4.73
N VAL A 273 6.37 1.49 -4.74
CA VAL A 273 5.47 0.34 -4.56
C VAL A 273 5.63 -0.67 -5.69
N TYR A 274 5.77 -0.22 -6.94
CA TYR A 274 6.00 -1.10 -8.07
C TYR A 274 7.25 -1.95 -7.86
N VAL A 275 8.39 -1.34 -7.49
CA VAL A 275 9.63 -2.09 -7.23
C VAL A 275 9.47 -3.08 -6.08
N ALA A 276 8.84 -2.66 -4.98
CA ALA A 276 8.54 -3.56 -3.87
C ALA A 276 7.61 -4.70 -4.29
N ALA A 277 6.61 -4.44 -5.15
CA ALA A 277 5.67 -5.45 -5.62
C ALA A 277 6.34 -6.52 -6.49
N VAL A 278 7.33 -6.12 -7.31
CA VAL A 278 8.10 -7.02 -8.19
C VAL A 278 9.03 -7.93 -7.38
N THR A 279 9.66 -7.38 -6.34
CA THR A 279 10.75 -8.04 -5.60
C THR A 279 10.28 -8.76 -4.33
N GLN A 280 9.16 -8.33 -3.75
CA GLN A 280 8.66 -8.81 -2.46
C GLN A 280 7.17 -9.15 -2.52
N SER A 281 6.74 -10.05 -1.63
CA SER A 281 5.32 -10.15 -1.27
C SER A 281 4.88 -8.87 -0.58
N MET A 282 3.70 -8.36 -0.86
CA MET A 282 3.17 -7.18 -0.18
C MET A 282 1.65 -7.21 -0.07
N VAL A 283 1.10 -6.41 0.85
CA VAL A 283 -0.33 -6.12 0.95
C VAL A 283 -0.51 -4.62 0.85
N ALA A 284 -1.36 -4.17 -0.09
CA ALA A 284 -1.75 -2.78 -0.20
C ALA A 284 -3.21 -2.60 0.25
N MET A 285 -3.41 -1.72 1.22
CA MET A 285 -4.71 -1.22 1.68
C MET A 285 -4.57 0.29 1.93
N ASN A 286 -5.20 0.83 2.97
CA ASN A 286 -4.88 2.17 3.50
C ASN A 286 -3.50 2.24 4.21
N PHE A 287 -2.77 1.11 4.21
CA PHE A 287 -1.39 0.94 4.62
C PHE A 287 -0.68 0.03 3.59
N ILE A 288 0.64 -0.06 3.67
CA ILE A 288 1.42 -1.09 3.00
C ILE A 288 2.10 -1.97 4.04
N ASP A 289 1.98 -3.28 3.89
CA ASP A 289 2.80 -4.27 4.61
C ASP A 289 3.79 -4.94 3.65
N ILE A 290 5.07 -4.98 4.05
CA ILE A 290 6.14 -5.69 3.34
C ILE A 290 6.97 -6.48 4.37
N PRO A 291 7.08 -7.82 4.25
CA PRO A 291 6.33 -8.68 3.35
C PRO A 291 4.82 -8.64 3.61
N GLY A 292 4.05 -9.10 2.63
CA GLY A 292 2.61 -9.19 2.72
C GLY A 292 2.12 -10.12 3.83
N THR A 293 1.08 -9.68 4.54
CA THR A 293 0.53 -10.34 5.74
C THR A 293 -0.66 -11.27 5.48
N ARG A 294 -1.05 -11.47 4.21
CA ARG A 294 -2.11 -12.41 3.78
C ARG A 294 -1.62 -13.87 3.75
N SER A 295 -1.03 -14.32 4.85
CA SER A 295 -0.58 -15.69 5.06
C SER A 295 -0.88 -16.11 6.49
N GLU A 296 -1.19 -17.39 6.71
CA GLU A 296 -1.38 -17.92 8.07
C GLU A 296 -0.07 -17.92 8.85
N ARG A 297 1.07 -17.94 8.14
CA ARG A 297 2.39 -17.90 8.73
C ARG A 297 2.67 -16.50 9.29
N GLU A 298 2.89 -16.44 10.61
CA GLU A 298 3.40 -15.25 11.26
C GLU A 298 4.84 -14.95 10.78
N THR A 299 5.12 -13.67 10.56
CA THR A 299 6.43 -13.18 10.16
C THR A 299 6.66 -11.79 10.71
N THR A 300 7.92 -11.35 10.75
CA THR A 300 8.22 -9.92 10.84
C THR A 300 7.80 -9.25 9.54
N PHE A 301 7.13 -8.11 9.64
CA PHE A 301 6.77 -7.26 8.51
C PHE A 301 6.82 -5.79 8.89
N TYR A 302 6.97 -4.95 7.88
CA TYR A 302 7.09 -3.51 8.01
C TYR A 302 5.84 -2.84 7.46
N ARG A 303 5.14 -2.09 8.31
CA ARG A 303 3.91 -1.39 7.95
C ARG A 303 4.16 0.10 7.77
N THR A 304 3.85 0.62 6.58
CA THR A 304 3.87 2.05 6.27
C THR A 304 2.44 2.58 6.14
N PHE A 305 2.09 3.62 6.90
CA PHE A 305 0.75 4.23 6.86
C PHE A 305 0.74 5.62 7.52
N CYS A 306 -0.35 6.36 7.30
CA CYS A 306 -0.65 7.59 8.04
C CYS A 306 -1.92 7.42 8.90
N SER A 307 -2.07 8.22 9.94
CA SER A 307 -3.20 8.21 10.87
C SER A 307 -3.58 9.63 11.24
N SER A 308 -4.83 9.82 11.67
CA SER A 308 -5.35 11.07 12.27
C SER A 308 -5.30 11.05 13.80
N GLU A 309 -4.77 9.99 14.40
CA GLU A 309 -4.67 9.86 15.86
C GLU A 309 -3.65 10.85 16.44
N ALA A 310 -4.14 11.79 17.24
CA ALA A 310 -3.37 12.92 17.78
C ALA A 310 -2.77 13.85 16.69
N GLY A 311 -3.56 14.14 15.66
CA GLY A 311 -3.16 14.93 14.49
C GLY A 311 -2.69 14.04 13.35
N MET A 312 -2.26 14.65 12.24
CA MET A 312 -1.75 13.87 11.11
C MET A 312 -0.35 13.33 11.41
N VAL A 313 -0.24 12.01 11.47
CA VAL A 313 1.03 11.32 11.76
C VAL A 313 1.24 10.17 10.78
N CYS A 314 2.41 10.09 10.15
CA CYS A 314 2.81 8.96 9.33
C CYS A 314 3.86 8.11 10.03
N PHE A 315 3.81 6.81 9.82
CA PHE A 315 4.63 5.82 10.52
C PHE A 315 5.22 4.80 9.56
N VAL A 316 6.39 4.27 9.96
CA VAL A 316 6.89 2.96 9.55
C VAL A 316 7.07 2.15 10.82
N LEU A 317 6.34 1.05 10.93
CA LEU A 317 6.38 0.16 12.10
C LEU A 317 7.01 -1.18 11.73
N GLU A 318 7.90 -1.67 12.57
CA GLU A 318 8.23 -3.10 12.61
C GLU A 318 7.17 -3.82 13.44
N ARG A 319 6.61 -4.89 12.87
CA ARG A 319 5.55 -5.69 13.48
C ARG A 319 5.87 -7.17 13.32
N TYR A 320 5.28 -8.00 14.19
CA TYR A 320 5.34 -9.45 14.06
C TYR A 320 3.92 -10.02 14.10
N GLY A 321 3.63 -10.97 13.21
CA GLY A 321 2.34 -11.64 13.12
C GLY A 321 1.85 -11.75 11.68
N ASN A 322 0.54 -11.64 11.50
CA ASN A 322 -0.15 -11.66 10.20
C ASN A 322 -1.29 -10.61 10.19
N VAL A 323 -2.17 -10.67 9.18
CA VAL A 323 -3.28 -9.72 9.04
C VAL A 323 -4.37 -9.88 10.11
N GLU A 324 -4.51 -11.07 10.71
CA GLU A 324 -5.52 -11.32 11.76
C GLU A 324 -5.04 -10.87 13.14
N SER A 325 -3.77 -11.13 13.46
CA SER A 325 -3.17 -10.80 14.74
C SER A 325 -1.73 -10.33 14.55
N SER A 326 -1.39 -9.18 15.12
CA SER A 326 -0.04 -8.65 15.03
C SER A 326 0.29 -7.70 16.18
N THR A 327 1.55 -7.75 16.63
CA THR A 327 2.11 -6.87 17.66
C THR A 327 3.05 -5.85 17.05
N ASN A 328 3.12 -4.66 17.65
CA ASN A 328 4.11 -3.65 17.28
C ASN A 328 5.41 -3.93 18.04
N ASN A 329 6.50 -4.12 17.31
CA ASN A 329 7.82 -4.36 17.88
C ASN A 329 8.64 -3.07 17.98
N GLY A 330 8.50 -2.17 17.00
CA GLY A 330 9.23 -0.90 17.00
C GLY A 330 8.66 0.14 16.04
N VAL A 331 8.75 1.41 16.41
CA VAL A 331 8.54 2.54 15.52
C VAL A 331 9.87 2.85 14.84
N LEU A 332 10.03 2.42 13.59
CA LEU A 332 11.24 2.67 12.81
C LEU A 332 11.28 4.07 12.24
N ALA A 333 10.12 4.61 11.87
CA ALA A 333 10.03 6.01 11.47
C ALA A 333 8.68 6.60 11.86
N ARG A 334 8.67 7.90 12.11
CA ARG A 334 7.45 8.64 12.38
C ARG A 334 7.62 10.09 12.01
N TYR A 335 6.63 10.68 11.36
CA TYR A 335 6.54 12.10 11.11
C TYR A 335 5.23 12.64 11.70
N ARG A 336 5.33 13.64 12.57
CA ARG A 336 4.23 14.37 13.19
C ARG A 336 4.05 15.70 12.45
N PHE A 337 2.95 15.86 11.72
CA PHE A 337 2.79 16.95 10.75
C PHE A 337 2.76 18.34 11.40
N GLU A 338 1.93 18.50 12.43
CA GLU A 338 1.74 19.78 13.12
C GLU A 338 3.02 20.27 13.80
N GLU A 339 3.75 19.36 14.45
CA GLU A 339 4.96 19.67 15.19
C GLU A 339 6.23 19.67 14.31
N ARG A 340 6.11 19.24 13.05
CA ARG A 340 7.24 18.98 12.13
C ARG A 340 8.32 18.12 12.78
N GLN A 341 7.90 17.17 13.60
CA GLN A 341 8.79 16.29 14.35
C GLN A 341 8.96 14.99 13.58
N SER A 342 10.20 14.58 13.33
CA SER A 342 10.50 13.29 12.69
C SER A 342 11.39 12.43 13.56
N ILE A 343 11.19 11.11 13.52
CA ILE A 343 12.19 10.14 13.92
C ILE A 343 12.45 9.17 12.78
N LEU A 344 13.69 8.72 12.67
CA LEU A 344 14.13 7.62 11.83
C LEU A 344 15.12 6.77 12.62
N VAL A 345 14.88 5.47 12.68
CA VAL A 345 15.71 4.49 13.36
C VAL A 345 16.31 3.58 12.30
N ASP A 346 17.64 3.57 12.25
CA ASP A 346 18.40 2.65 11.44
C ASP A 346 19.07 1.56 12.28
N ARG A 347 19.39 0.43 11.67
CA ARG A 347 20.21 -0.63 12.27
C ARG A 347 21.54 -0.72 11.53
N ILE A 348 22.58 -0.15 12.11
CA ILE A 348 23.93 -0.07 11.52
C ILE A 348 24.88 -0.93 12.35
N ALA A 349 25.52 -1.92 11.71
CA ALA A 349 26.45 -2.85 12.35
C ALA A 349 25.90 -3.48 13.66
N GLY A 350 24.61 -3.82 13.66
CA GLY A 350 23.93 -4.44 14.80
C GLY A 350 23.46 -3.48 15.90
N LYS A 351 23.74 -2.18 15.80
CA LYS A 351 23.28 -1.14 16.72
C LYS A 351 22.12 -0.33 16.13
N TYR A 352 21.20 0.12 16.97
CA TYR A 352 20.18 1.08 16.54
C TYR A 352 20.74 2.50 16.58
N VAL A 353 20.51 3.25 15.51
CA VAL A 353 20.91 4.66 15.36
C VAL A 353 19.65 5.48 15.09
N LEU A 354 19.42 6.52 15.89
CA LEU A 354 18.26 7.41 15.81
C LEU A 354 18.67 8.74 15.18
N ASP A 355 17.98 9.16 14.13
CA ASP A 355 17.88 10.56 13.66
C ASP A 355 16.52 11.10 14.15
N GLU A 356 16.55 11.91 15.21
CA GLU A 356 15.38 12.57 15.78
C GLU A 356 15.45 14.07 15.56
N ARG A 357 14.47 14.60 14.83
CA ARG A 357 14.27 16.03 14.60
C ARG A 357 13.12 16.52 15.45
N MET A 358 13.40 17.50 16.29
CA MET A 358 12.51 18.08 17.28
C MET A 358 12.12 19.52 16.90
N PRO A 359 11.07 20.08 17.52
CA PRO A 359 10.75 21.50 17.38
C PRO A 359 11.96 22.41 17.68
N GLY A 360 11.99 23.59 17.05
CA GLY A 360 13.07 24.56 17.25
C GLY A 360 14.41 24.18 16.59
N ASN A 361 14.37 23.38 15.51
CA ASN A 361 15.55 22.91 14.76
C ASN A 361 16.53 22.06 15.60
N SER A 362 16.06 21.48 16.70
CA SER A 362 16.88 20.57 17.50
C SER A 362 16.97 19.21 16.82
N VAL A 363 18.17 18.64 16.76
CA VAL A 363 18.42 17.35 16.10
C VAL A 363 19.30 16.48 16.98
N TYR A 364 18.84 15.26 17.25
CA TYR A 364 19.64 14.20 17.83
C TYR A 364 20.06 13.20 16.75
N LYS A 365 21.34 12.83 16.72
CA LYS A 365 21.86 11.73 15.90
C LYS A 365 22.78 10.86 16.75
N GLY A 366 22.47 9.58 16.90
CA GLY A 366 23.33 8.69 17.67
C GLY A 366 22.69 7.36 18.00
N GLU A 367 23.39 6.58 18.82
CA GLU A 367 22.91 5.28 19.29
C GLU A 367 21.58 5.43 20.06
N CYS A 368 20.70 4.46 19.93
CA CYS A 368 19.45 4.43 20.67
C CYS A 368 19.14 3.02 21.18
N SER A 369 18.22 2.94 22.13
CA SER A 369 17.69 1.68 22.62
C SER A 369 16.17 1.76 22.71
N PHE A 370 15.50 0.68 22.33
CA PHE A 370 14.04 0.59 22.42
C PHE A 370 13.61 0.50 23.88
N VAL A 371 12.67 1.36 24.25
CA VAL A 371 11.85 1.25 25.45
C VAL A 371 10.43 1.05 24.96
N GLU A 372 9.88 -0.15 25.15
CA GLU A 372 8.68 -0.63 24.46
C GLU A 372 8.88 -0.49 22.94
N THR A 373 8.07 0.30 22.25
CA THR A 373 8.12 0.48 20.79
C THR A 373 8.92 1.71 20.35
N ARG A 374 9.45 2.52 21.27
CA ARG A 374 10.14 3.77 20.93
C ARG A 374 11.63 3.67 21.17
N CYS A 375 12.44 3.98 20.15
CA CYS A 375 13.88 4.15 20.36
C CYS A 375 14.15 5.49 21.04
N ARG A 376 14.90 5.48 22.14
CA ARG A 376 15.35 6.67 22.86
C ARG A 376 16.87 6.75 22.83
N ALA A 377 17.41 7.96 22.77
CA ALA A 377 18.85 8.20 22.83
C ALA A 377 19.51 7.41 23.97
N HIS A 378 20.49 6.58 23.61
CA HIS A 378 21.21 5.71 24.54
C HIS A 378 22.57 5.33 23.94
N GLY A 379 23.65 5.45 24.69
CA GLY A 379 25.01 5.27 24.16
C GLY A 379 25.56 6.57 23.58
N VAL A 380 26.42 6.49 22.56
CA VAL A 380 27.10 7.69 22.01
C VAL A 380 26.21 8.40 21.01
N GLY A 381 26.14 9.74 21.08
CA GLY A 381 25.43 10.53 20.10
C GLY A 381 25.78 12.02 20.14
N THR A 382 25.13 12.75 19.25
CA THR A 382 25.23 14.19 19.08
C THR A 382 23.85 14.82 19.20
N LEU A 383 23.69 15.82 20.06
CA LEU A 383 22.51 16.66 20.16
C LEU A 383 22.86 18.07 19.73
N THR A 384 22.17 18.57 18.71
CA THR A 384 22.21 19.98 18.31
C THR A 384 20.93 20.65 18.77
N ALA A 385 21.01 21.73 19.54
CA ALA A 385 19.86 22.51 20.00
C ALA A 385 20.27 23.99 20.13
N GLU A 386 19.47 24.90 19.57
CA GLU A 386 19.73 26.36 19.64
C GLU A 386 21.16 26.78 19.21
N GLY A 387 21.74 26.05 18.25
CA GLY A 387 23.10 26.27 17.75
C GLY A 387 24.22 25.73 18.66
N LEU A 388 23.89 25.19 19.82
CA LEU A 388 24.80 24.44 20.68
C LEU A 388 24.83 22.98 20.22
N GLN A 389 26.02 22.39 20.15
CA GLN A 389 26.21 20.97 19.83
C GLN A 389 26.86 20.26 21.00
N PHE A 390 26.19 19.25 21.55
CA PHE A 390 26.73 18.33 22.55
C PHE A 390 27.07 16.99 21.90
N GLU A 391 28.27 16.47 22.15
CA GLU A 391 28.71 15.14 21.76
C GLU A 391 29.10 14.34 23.01
N GLY A 392 28.50 13.17 23.21
CA GLY A 392 28.79 12.38 24.41
C GLY A 392 27.87 11.20 24.59
N SER A 393 27.82 10.72 25.84
CA SER A 393 26.96 9.60 26.22
C SER A 393 25.54 10.06 26.53
N PHE A 394 24.57 9.20 26.23
CA PHE A 394 23.15 9.38 26.50
C PHE A 394 22.61 8.18 27.27
N THR A 395 21.68 8.43 28.18
CA THR A 395 20.95 7.38 28.90
C THR A 395 19.48 7.78 29.02
N LYS A 396 18.58 6.91 28.55
CA LYS A 396 17.11 7.09 28.64
C LYS A 396 16.60 8.40 28.00
N GLY A 397 17.27 8.88 26.94
CA GLY A 397 16.88 10.10 26.22
C GLY A 397 17.62 11.36 26.66
N SER A 398 18.49 11.31 27.68
CA SER A 398 19.18 12.50 28.21
C SER A 398 20.70 12.36 28.10
N PRO A 399 21.43 13.45 27.81
CA PRO A 399 22.88 13.49 27.93
C PRO A 399 23.35 13.09 29.33
N THR A 400 24.43 12.32 29.44
CA THR A 400 24.99 11.88 30.73
C THR A 400 26.52 11.85 30.72
N GLY A 401 27.11 11.98 31.92
CA GLY A 401 28.55 11.88 32.11
C GLY A 401 29.34 12.99 31.41
N LYS A 402 30.58 12.69 31.01
CA LYS A 402 31.44 13.63 30.30
C LYS A 402 31.11 13.69 28.81
N GLY A 403 31.21 14.88 28.23
CA GLY A 403 31.02 15.11 26.79
C GLY A 403 31.74 16.37 26.31
N ILE A 404 31.55 16.71 25.05
CA ILE A 404 32.09 17.90 24.39
C ILE A 404 30.92 18.81 24.01
N VAL A 405 31.00 20.08 24.37
CA VAL A 405 30.04 21.10 23.95
C VAL A 405 30.74 22.09 23.03
N THR A 406 30.19 22.28 21.84
CA THR A 406 30.53 23.37 20.92
C THR A 406 29.43 24.42 20.98
N PHE A 407 29.80 25.64 21.36
CA PHE A 407 28.88 26.77 21.44
C PHE A 407 28.73 27.45 20.07
N PRO A 408 27.64 28.21 19.83
CA PRO A 408 27.47 29.01 18.61
C PRO A 408 28.63 29.99 18.34
N SER A 409 29.34 30.42 19.39
CA SER A 409 30.54 31.26 19.29
C SER A 409 31.76 30.55 18.70
N GLY A 410 31.71 29.23 18.54
CA GLY A 410 32.84 28.38 18.16
C GLY A 410 33.73 27.94 19.33
N GLU A 411 33.39 28.35 20.55
CA GLU A 411 34.07 27.91 21.78
C GLU A 411 33.78 26.42 22.02
N VAL A 412 34.81 25.64 22.37
CA VAL A 412 34.68 24.19 22.59
C VAL A 412 35.14 23.83 24.00
N TRP A 413 34.31 23.08 24.73
CA TRP A 413 34.60 22.65 26.10
C TRP A 413 34.39 21.16 26.29
N THR A 414 35.24 20.54 27.08
CA THR A 414 34.85 19.34 27.81
C THR A 414 33.91 19.74 28.94
N VAL A 415 32.78 19.03 29.07
CA VAL A 415 31.78 19.27 30.10
C VAL A 415 31.44 17.99 30.85
N ASN A 416 30.87 18.14 32.04
CA ASN A 416 30.17 17.05 32.73
C ASN A 416 28.68 17.38 32.83
N MET A 417 27.81 16.47 32.39
CA MET A 417 26.37 16.61 32.47
C MET A 417 25.90 16.44 33.91
N THR A 418 25.02 17.34 34.35
CA THR A 418 24.36 17.33 35.65
C THR A 418 22.84 17.36 35.46
N ASN A 419 22.08 17.26 36.54
CA ASN A 419 20.62 17.37 36.47
C ASN A 419 20.14 18.79 36.09
N GLU A 420 20.99 19.81 36.26
CA GLU A 420 20.68 21.22 36.00
C GLU A 420 21.25 21.72 34.65
N GLY A 421 21.90 20.86 33.88
CA GLY A 421 22.54 21.22 32.61
C GLY A 421 23.92 20.60 32.49
N PHE A 422 24.95 21.42 32.34
CA PHE A 422 26.33 20.95 32.24
C PHE A 422 27.30 21.87 32.98
N GLU A 423 28.36 21.29 33.53
CA GLU A 423 29.48 21.99 34.14
C GLU A 423 30.66 21.99 33.17
N LYS A 424 31.18 23.19 32.86
CA LYS A 424 32.40 23.35 32.06
C LYS A 424 33.60 22.82 32.85
N LEU A 425 34.34 21.88 32.28
CA LEU A 425 35.54 21.29 32.88
C LEU A 425 36.82 21.92 32.33
N GLU A 426 37.02 21.82 31.01
CA GLU A 426 38.24 22.28 30.33
C GLU A 426 37.90 22.88 28.97
N ARG A 427 38.52 24.02 28.64
CA ARG A 427 38.36 24.65 27.33
C ARG A 427 39.33 24.04 26.33
N ILE A 428 38.80 23.54 25.22
CA ILE A 428 39.56 22.96 24.10
C ILE A 428 39.93 24.03 23.07
N LYS A 429 39.00 24.95 22.75
CA LYS A 429 39.15 26.00 21.72
C LYS A 429 38.45 27.29 22.13
#